data_AF-A0A8E2I5Z8-F1
#
_entry.id   AF-A0A8E2I5Z8-F1
#
_cell.length_a   1.000
_cell.length_b   1.000
_cell.length_c   1.000
_cell.angle_alpha   90.00
_cell.angle_beta   90.00
_cell.angle_gamma   90.00
#
_symmetry.space_group_name_H-M   'P 1'
#
loop_
_entity.id
_entity.type
_entity.pdbx_description
1 polymer ?
#
loop_
_entity_poly.entity_id
_entity_poly.type
_entity_poly.pdbx_seq_one_letter_code
_entity_poly.pdbx_strand_id
1 'polypeptide(L)'
;MQEKEQFLKVQHFLEDVLVLHGVSKNMSQLLFELFPYINPEGHIIINSFLKKEIAEKTKMSKGTIDNTLSKLNEVGLLIRLDRGTYELHPVIHEAKKLLKNKTATMKISYNEQKRKIETD
;
A
#
# COMPACT_ATOMS: atom_id res chain seq x y z
N MET A 1 -17.76 -3.08 10.97
CA MET A 1 -18.71 -2.64 9.91
C MET A 1 -18.14 -1.47 9.11
N GLN A 2 -17.59 -0.44 9.78
CA GLN A 2 -17.00 0.75 9.16
C GLN A 2 -15.70 0.50 8.36
N GLU A 3 -14.79 -0.36 8.86
CA GLU A 3 -13.50 -0.69 8.20
C GLU A 3 -13.70 -1.41 6.86
N LYS A 4 -14.69 -2.30 6.77
CA LYS A 4 -15.06 -3.00 5.52
C LYS A 4 -15.60 -2.03 4.47
N GLU A 5 -16.44 -1.08 4.87
CA GLU A 5 -16.96 -0.05 3.96
C GLU A 5 -15.85 0.86 3.45
N GLN A 6 -14.91 1.25 4.34
CA GLN A 6 -13.73 2.02 3.97
C GLN A 6 -12.84 1.26 2.97
N PHE A 7 -12.59 -0.03 3.20
CA PHE A 7 -11.83 -0.84 2.26
C PHE A 7 -12.49 -0.88 0.88
N LEU A 8 -13.80 -1.10 0.80
CA LEU A 8 -14.53 -1.14 -0.48
C LEU A 8 -14.40 0.17 -1.29
N LYS A 9 -14.29 1.33 -0.63
CA LYS A 9 -14.10 2.63 -1.30
C LYS A 9 -12.76 2.73 -2.03
N VAL A 10 -11.73 2.03 -1.54
CA VAL A 10 -10.35 2.15 -2.05
C VAL A 10 -9.84 0.87 -2.70
N GLN A 11 -10.57 -0.24 -2.58
CA GLN A 11 -10.15 -1.56 -3.01
C GLN A 11 -9.71 -1.58 -4.47
N HIS A 12 -10.57 -1.14 -5.39
CA HIS A 12 -10.24 -1.18 -6.83
C HIS A 12 -9.00 -0.35 -7.16
N PHE A 13 -8.87 0.84 -6.56
CA PHE A 13 -7.68 1.67 -6.74
C PHE A 13 -6.40 0.98 -6.23
N LEU A 14 -6.45 0.35 -5.04
CA LEU A 14 -5.31 -0.40 -4.51
C LEU A 14 -4.97 -1.64 -5.35
N GLU A 15 -5.98 -2.35 -5.85
CA GLU A 15 -5.79 -3.49 -6.75
C GLU A 15 -5.11 -3.06 -8.05
N ASP A 16 -5.55 -1.95 -8.66
CA ASP A 16 -4.95 -1.39 -9.86
C ASP A 16 -3.49 -0.97 -9.62
N VAL A 17 -3.22 -0.27 -8.52
CA VAL A 17 -1.85 0.12 -8.13
C VAL A 17 -0.96 -1.12 -7.99
N LEU A 18 -1.42 -2.17 -7.32
CA LEU A 18 -0.66 -3.42 -7.14
C LEU A 18 -0.38 -4.10 -8.49
N VAL A 19 -1.41 -4.27 -9.32
CA VAL A 19 -1.30 -4.93 -10.63
C VAL A 19 -0.34 -4.17 -11.53
N LEU A 20 -0.43 -2.84 -11.56
CA LEU A 20 0.51 -2.01 -12.29
C LEU A 20 1.93 -2.32 -11.82
N HIS A 21 2.20 -2.35 -10.51
CA HIS A 21 3.53 -2.66 -9.98
C HIS A 21 3.93 -4.14 -10.06
N GLY A 22 3.14 -5.00 -10.71
CA GLY A 22 3.45 -6.43 -10.85
C GLY A 22 3.29 -7.21 -9.54
N VAL A 23 2.44 -6.71 -8.62
CA VAL A 23 2.11 -7.35 -7.35
C VAL A 23 0.69 -7.92 -7.42
N SER A 24 0.44 -9.04 -6.73
CA SER A 24 -0.89 -9.65 -6.69
C SER A 24 -1.92 -8.71 -6.07
N LYS A 25 -3.06 -8.55 -6.74
CA LYS A 25 -4.20 -7.75 -6.25
C LYS A 25 -4.71 -8.18 -4.87
N ASN A 26 -4.51 -9.45 -4.49
CA ASN A 26 -4.94 -10.00 -3.21
C ASN A 26 -4.20 -9.37 -2.01
N MET A 27 -3.12 -8.61 -2.27
CA MET A 27 -2.37 -7.87 -1.25
C MET A 27 -2.99 -6.50 -0.94
N SER A 28 -4.09 -6.12 -1.58
CA SER A 28 -4.77 -4.83 -1.36
C SER A 28 -5.24 -4.66 0.08
N GLN A 29 -5.74 -5.74 0.71
CA GLN A 29 -6.11 -5.72 2.12
C GLN A 29 -4.91 -5.39 3.01
N LEU A 30 -3.74 -5.99 2.75
CA LEU A 30 -2.54 -5.71 3.54
C LEU A 30 -2.11 -4.25 3.42
N LEU A 31 -2.12 -3.68 2.20
CA LEU A 31 -1.83 -2.26 2.00
C LEU A 31 -2.81 -1.34 2.74
N PHE A 32 -4.10 -1.68 2.71
CA PHE A 32 -5.14 -0.94 3.42
C PHE A 32 -4.91 -0.95 4.94
N GLU A 33 -4.56 -2.11 5.51
CA GLU A 33 -4.27 -2.22 6.94
C GLU A 33 -3.07 -1.37 7.40
N LEU A 34 -2.19 -0.95 6.49
CA LEU A 34 -1.08 -0.06 6.82
C LEU A 34 -1.52 1.41 7.00
N PHE A 35 -2.65 1.82 6.43
CA PHE A 35 -3.08 3.23 6.40
C PHE A 35 -3.15 3.93 7.75
N PRO A 36 -3.67 3.31 8.83
CA PRO A 36 -3.75 3.92 10.14
C PRO A 36 -2.38 4.22 10.76
N TYR A 37 -1.35 3.51 10.32
CA TYR A 37 0.01 3.57 10.89
C TYR A 37 0.95 4.50 10.12
N ILE A 38 0.46 5.12 9.04
CA ILE A 38 1.20 6.13 8.27
C ILE A 38 1.18 7.46 9.03
N ASN A 39 2.37 7.97 9.34
CA ASN A 39 2.54 9.28 9.98
C ASN A 39 2.33 10.44 8.98
N PRO A 40 2.29 11.71 9.43
CA PRO A 40 2.11 12.86 8.55
C PRO A 40 3.16 13.01 7.45
N GLU A 41 4.38 12.52 7.70
CA GLU A 41 5.51 12.54 6.76
C GLU A 41 5.45 11.42 5.71
N GLY A 42 4.46 10.53 5.79
CA GLY A 42 4.32 9.41 4.85
C GLY A 42 5.16 8.17 5.20
N HIS A 43 5.77 8.15 6.37
CA HIS A 43 6.53 7.02 6.89
C HIS A 43 5.67 6.07 7.72
N ILE A 44 6.15 4.83 7.85
CA ILE A 44 5.56 3.79 8.68
C ILE A 44 6.65 2.97 9.38
N ILE A 45 6.41 2.64 10.65
CA ILE A 45 7.26 1.74 11.44
C ILE A 45 6.61 0.35 11.48
N ILE A 46 7.16 -0.58 10.72
CA ILE A 46 6.71 -1.97 10.62
C ILE A 46 7.59 -2.88 11.47
N ASN A 47 7.27 -2.93 12.77
CA ASN A 47 7.95 -3.78 13.75
C ASN A 47 7.29 -5.18 13.86
N SER A 48 7.82 -6.03 14.72
CA SER A 48 7.29 -7.39 14.93
C SER A 48 5.89 -7.43 15.51
N PHE A 49 5.51 -6.42 16.30
CA PHE A 49 4.19 -6.30 16.88
C PHE A 49 3.15 -5.94 15.82
N LEU A 50 3.39 -4.89 15.03
CA LEU A 50 2.50 -4.48 13.95
C LEU A 50 2.28 -5.61 12.93
N LYS A 51 3.33 -6.35 12.59
CA LYS A 51 3.22 -7.53 11.70
C LYS A 51 2.31 -8.62 12.25
N LYS A 52 2.24 -8.80 13.57
CA LYS A 52 1.31 -9.75 14.20
C LYS A 52 -0.12 -9.23 14.15
N GLU A 53 -0.34 -7.95 14.47
CA GLU A 53 -1.68 -7.35 14.38
C GLU A 53 -2.25 -7.46 12.96
N ILE A 54 -1.45 -7.12 11.95
CA ILE A 54 -1.88 -7.22 10.55
C ILE A 54 -2.12 -8.69 10.15
N ALA A 55 -1.33 -9.64 10.65
CA ALA A 55 -1.55 -11.07 10.39
C ALA A 55 -2.93 -11.53 10.87
N GLU A 56 -3.31 -11.12 12.08
CA GLU A 56 -4.60 -11.47 12.66
C GLU A 56 -5.76 -10.85 11.87
N LYS A 57 -5.65 -9.57 11.50
CA LYS A 57 -6.68 -8.87 10.71
C LYS A 57 -6.86 -9.44 9.31
N THR A 58 -5.75 -9.68 8.61
CA THR A 58 -5.74 -10.15 7.22
C THR A 58 -5.89 -11.66 7.09
N LYS A 59 -5.77 -12.40 8.20
CA LYS A 59 -5.64 -13.87 8.25
C LYS A 59 -4.47 -14.39 7.42
N MET A 60 -3.46 -13.56 7.18
CA MET A 60 -2.24 -13.94 6.47
C MET A 60 -1.22 -14.50 7.45
N SER A 61 -0.38 -15.43 6.98
CA SER A 61 0.76 -15.87 7.78
C SER A 61 1.78 -14.74 7.92
N LYS A 62 2.55 -14.74 9.00
CA LYS A 62 3.68 -13.81 9.17
C LYS A 62 4.66 -13.87 7.98
N GLY A 63 4.94 -15.07 7.46
CA GLY A 63 5.81 -15.25 6.30
C GLY A 63 5.24 -14.60 5.03
N THR A 64 3.92 -14.68 4.84
CA THR A 64 3.23 -13.97 3.75
C THR A 64 3.39 -12.47 3.89
N ILE A 65 3.23 -11.92 5.09
CA ILE A 65 3.43 -10.48 5.34
C ILE A 65 4.86 -10.07 5.04
N ASP A 66 5.85 -10.79 5.58
CA ASP A 66 7.26 -10.48 5.36
C ASP A 66 7.61 -10.52 3.86
N ASN A 67 7.11 -11.53 3.13
CA ASN A 67 7.29 -11.63 1.67
C ASN A 67 6.63 -10.49 0.90
N THR A 68 5.40 -10.12 1.28
CA THR A 68 4.68 -9.00 0.65
C THR A 68 5.40 -7.68 0.89
N LEU A 69 5.89 -7.42 2.11
CA LEU A 69 6.66 -6.21 2.41
C LEU A 69 7.96 -6.14 1.60
N SER A 70 8.69 -7.25 1.49
CA SER A 70 9.86 -7.35 0.60
C SER A 70 9.47 -7.04 -0.85
N LYS A 71 8.35 -7.59 -1.34
CA LYS A 71 7.90 -7.36 -2.71
C LYS A 71 7.51 -5.91 -2.97
N LEU A 72 6.77 -5.30 -2.05
CA LEU A 72 6.41 -3.89 -2.12
C LEU A 72 7.66 -2.99 -2.11
N ASN A 73 8.71 -3.39 -1.38
CA ASN A 73 10.00 -2.72 -1.40
C ASN A 73 10.73 -2.85 -2.73
N GLU A 74 10.77 -4.05 -3.32
CA GLU A 74 11.38 -4.28 -4.64
C GLU A 74 10.74 -3.44 -5.75
N VAL A 75 9.42 -3.27 -5.70
CA VAL A 75 8.66 -2.55 -6.74
C VAL A 75 8.53 -1.06 -6.44
N GLY A 76 9.11 -0.57 -5.34
CA GLY A 76 9.12 0.84 -4.96
C GLY A 76 7.80 1.39 -4.43
N LEU A 77 6.84 0.53 -4.06
CA LEU A 77 5.61 0.95 -3.36
C LEU A 77 5.85 1.23 -1.87
N LEU A 78 6.87 0.59 -1.32
CA LEU A 78 7.50 0.90 -0.03
C LEU A 78 8.99 1.13 -0.31
N ILE A 79 9.63 2.03 0.43
CA ILE A 79 11.08 2.22 0.36
C ILE A 79 11.60 2.14 1.77
N ARG A 80 12.45 1.15 2.04
CA ARG A 80 13.05 0.99 3.36
C ARG A 80 14.07 2.10 3.62
N LEU A 81 13.79 2.91 4.64
CA LEU A 81 14.70 3.97 5.12
C LEU A 81 15.67 3.43 6.18
N ASP A 82 15.19 2.59 7.09
CA ASP A 82 15.99 1.98 8.16
C ASP A 82 15.38 0.64 8.63
N ARG A 83 15.88 0.05 9.71
CA ARG A 83 15.37 -1.18 10.32
C ARG A 83 13.94 -1.00 10.81
N GLY A 84 13.02 -1.50 10.02
CA GLY A 84 11.59 -1.46 10.32
C GLY A 84 10.94 -0.13 9.92
N THR A 85 11.68 0.83 9.38
CA THR A 85 11.15 2.12 8.95
C THR A 85 11.08 2.16 7.43
N TYR A 86 9.91 2.52 6.91
CA TYR A 86 9.66 2.59 5.48
C TYR A 86 8.96 3.90 5.12
N GLU A 87 9.27 4.43 3.95
CA GLU A 87 8.51 5.47 3.26
C GLU A 87 7.54 4.80 2.29
N LEU A 88 6.32 5.32 2.19
CA LEU A 88 5.32 4.81 1.25
C LEU A 88 5.36 5.64 -0.03
N HIS A 89 5.16 4.97 -1.16
CA HIS A 89 5.04 5.67 -2.43
C HIS A 89 3.85 6.65 -2.41
N PRO A 90 3.97 7.86 -3.00
CA PRO A 90 2.90 8.87 -2.98
C PRO A 90 1.52 8.38 -3.41
N VAL A 91 1.46 7.46 -4.37
CA VAL A 91 0.21 6.81 -4.82
C VAL A 91 -0.59 6.16 -3.69
N ILE A 92 0.08 5.67 -2.63
CA ILE A 92 -0.60 5.08 -1.46
C ILE A 92 -1.25 6.17 -0.60
N HIS A 93 -0.70 7.38 -0.58
CA HIS A 93 -1.34 8.52 0.09
C HIS A 93 -2.61 8.94 -0.63
N GLU A 94 -2.64 8.90 -1.96
CA GLU A 94 -3.88 9.15 -2.72
C GLU A 94 -4.96 8.12 -2.40
N ALA A 95 -4.60 6.84 -2.28
CA ALA A 95 -5.52 5.81 -1.84
C ALA A 95 -6.09 6.11 -0.44
N LYS A 96 -5.27 6.62 0.50
CA LYS A 96 -5.75 7.06 1.83
C LYS A 96 -6.64 8.30 1.74
N LYS A 97 -6.34 9.26 0.87
CA LYS A 97 -7.18 10.45 0.63
C LYS A 97 -8.55 10.08 0.05
N LEU A 98 -8.63 9.03 -0.77
CA LEU A 98 -9.89 8.50 -1.33
C LEU A 98 -10.89 8.03 -0.25
N LEU A 99 -10.44 7.76 0.98
CA LEU A 99 -11.35 7.51 2.10
C LEU A 99 -12.20 8.73 2.47
N LYS A 100 -11.69 9.94 2.21
CA LYS A 100 -12.35 11.22 2.47
C LYS A 100 -12.89 11.87 1.19
N ASN A 101 -12.20 11.67 0.07
CA ASN A 101 -12.52 12.27 -1.23
C ASN A 101 -13.47 11.37 -2.04
N LYS A 102 -14.12 11.93 -3.06
CA LYS A 102 -15.02 11.15 -3.93
C LYS A 102 -14.29 10.40 -5.05
N THR A 103 -13.14 10.89 -5.49
CA THR A 103 -12.40 10.40 -6.65
C THR A 103 -10.90 10.50 -6.42
N ALA A 104 -10.13 9.60 -7.04
CA ALA A 104 -8.68 9.64 -7.13
C ALA A 104 -8.27 9.44 -8.60
N THR A 105 -7.24 10.15 -9.04
CA THR A 105 -6.72 10.08 -10.40
C THR A 105 -5.27 9.61 -10.37
N MET A 106 -4.92 8.73 -11.30
CA MET A 106 -3.55 8.27 -11.52
C MET A 106 -3.22 8.44 -12.99
N LYS A 107 -2.09 9.10 -13.28
CA LYS A 107 -1.60 9.31 -14.63
C LYS A 107 -0.45 8.35 -14.90
N ILE A 108 -0.58 7.59 -15.98
CA ILE A 108 0.46 6.64 -16.41
C ILE A 108 1.04 7.15 -17.71
N SER A 109 2.36 7.39 -17.70
CA SER A 109 3.10 7.80 -18.88
C SER A 109 4.06 6.70 -19.29
N TYR A 110 4.16 6.45 -20.59
CA TYR A 110 5.06 5.45 -21.17
C TYR A 110 6.11 6.17 -22.00
N ASN A 111 7.38 5.83 -21.82
CA ASN A 111 8.45 6.22 -22.73
C ASN A 111 9.15 4.95 -23.25
N GLU A 112 10.08 5.13 -24.21
CA GLU A 112 10.78 4.02 -24.89
C GLU A 112 11.52 3.06 -23.94
N GLN A 113 11.73 3.43 -22.68
CA GLN A 113 12.54 2.67 -21.73
C GLN A 113 11.75 2.19 -20.50
N LYS A 114 10.72 2.93 -20.03
CA LYS A 114 10.01 2.67 -18.76
C LYS A 114 8.59 3.25 -18.71
N ARG A 115 7.78 2.69 -17.81
CA ARG A 115 6.50 3.25 -17.36
C ARG A 115 6.73 4.15 -16.14
N LYS A 116 6.13 5.34 -16.12
CA LYS A 116 6.10 6.27 -14.98
C LYS A 116 4.66 6.41 -14.49
N ILE A 117 4.46 6.34 -13.16
CA ILE A 117 3.16 6.51 -12.51
C ILE A 117 3.22 7.79 -11.68
N GLU A 118 2.30 8.69 -11.95
CA GLU A 118 2.16 9.97 -11.26
C GLU A 118 0.75 10.08 -10.69
N THR A 119 0.61 10.83 -9.61
CA THR A 119 -0.66 11.18 -8.98
C THR A 119 -0.73 12.68 -8.79
N ASP A 120 -1.94 13.23 -8.85
CA ASP A 120 -2.23 14.66 -8.69
C ASP A 120 -2.06 15.17 -7.25
#